data_AF-A0A8S3DQ41-F1
#
_entry.id   AF-A0A8S3DQ41-F1
#
_cell.length_a   1.000
_cell.length_b   1.000
_cell.length_c   1.000
_cell.angle_alpha   90.00
_cell.angle_beta   90.00
_cell.angle_gamma   90.00
#
_symmetry.space_group_name_H-M   'P 1'
#
loop_
_entity.id
_entity.type
_entity.pdbx_description
1 polymer ?
#
loop_
_entity_poly.entity_id
_entity_poly.type
_entity_poly.pdbx_seq_one_letter_code
_entity_poly.pdbx_strand_id
1 'polypeptide(L)'
;MTPRLNLSRNYLKHVGAHIVDVQCNESYSIKLSQLIRVFSGFLPDSIAQDDDNILTGDSDLIPLKASEYQPKNGTDGYIFNAFCCGQFQRRGKTYTMFPMGHVFLQKKVWRAMLMESQQRAELLVNATNQTQYLLSEKAPLSFETITLYGRHEFGKVYDQNMDKGDSAWYMDQIFCSMLLIDYRSKHKNFSVHERGRAERLDRAFPMNFWDRDNFNQFGDAHLKHDEILQEGNWRIFNKLLKNLFNGTLLTLFNDYHRQYMIIDNVVANHPVKP
;
A
#
# COMPACT_ATOMS: atom_id res chain seq x y z
N MET A 1 13.52 -17.28 5.69
CA MET A 1 13.43 -15.81 5.85
C MET A 1 14.84 -15.24 5.68
N THR A 2 15.04 -14.26 4.80
CA THR A 2 16.39 -13.76 4.46
C THR A 2 16.97 -12.88 5.58
N PRO A 3 18.31 -12.78 5.70
CA PRO A 3 18.94 -11.86 6.66
C PRO A 3 18.49 -10.40 6.50
N ARG A 4 18.31 -9.95 5.25
CA ARG A 4 17.82 -8.59 4.95
C ARG A 4 16.41 -8.38 5.50
N LEU A 5 15.48 -9.31 5.27
CA LEU A 5 14.11 -9.21 5.79
C LEU A 5 14.08 -9.23 7.32
N ASN A 6 14.94 -10.03 7.97
CA ASN A 6 15.07 -10.02 9.43
C ASN A 6 15.53 -8.65 9.96
N LEU A 7 16.53 -8.04 9.31
CA LEU A 7 17.00 -6.72 9.68
C LEU A 7 15.86 -5.68 9.61
N SER A 8 15.15 -5.60 8.49
CA SER A 8 14.04 -4.66 8.31
C SER A 8 12.95 -4.87 9.38
N ARG A 9 12.56 -6.13 9.65
CA ARG A 9 11.55 -6.44 10.67
C ARG A 9 11.98 -6.02 12.07
N ASN A 10 13.25 -6.20 12.43
CA ASN A 10 13.76 -5.83 13.75
C ASN A 10 13.72 -4.31 13.94
N TYR A 11 14.11 -3.54 12.92
CA TYR A 11 14.05 -2.09 12.97
C TYR A 11 12.62 -1.54 13.01
N LEU A 12 11.71 -2.12 12.23
CA LEU A 12 10.28 -1.80 12.30
C LEU A 12 9.73 -2.05 13.71
N LYS A 13 10.01 -3.20 14.31
CA LYS A 13 9.61 -3.49 15.70
C LYS A 13 10.23 -2.54 16.71
N HIS A 14 11.49 -2.14 16.50
CA HIS A 14 12.18 -1.20 17.38
C HIS A 14 11.51 0.18 17.40
N VAL A 15 10.95 0.63 16.27
CA VAL A 15 10.16 1.88 16.20
C VAL A 15 8.70 1.69 16.60
N GLY A 16 8.34 0.53 17.17
CA GLY A 16 6.98 0.24 17.64
C GLY A 16 6.00 -0.19 16.54
N ALA A 17 6.47 -0.56 15.35
CA ALA A 17 5.58 -1.04 14.30
C ALA A 17 5.00 -2.43 14.63
N HIS A 18 3.70 -2.57 14.43
CA HIS A 18 3.03 -3.86 14.44
C HIS A 18 3.17 -4.52 13.06
N ILE A 19 3.63 -5.77 13.04
CA ILE A 19 3.80 -6.54 11.80
C ILE A 19 2.76 -7.65 11.75
N VAL A 20 1.91 -7.62 10.72
CA VAL A 20 0.90 -8.64 10.46
C VAL A 20 1.36 -9.47 9.27
N ASP A 21 1.60 -10.76 9.49
CA ASP A 21 2.00 -11.69 8.44
C ASP A 21 0.75 -12.38 7.87
N VAL A 22 0.42 -12.10 6.61
CA VAL A 22 -0.65 -12.81 5.90
C VAL A 22 -0.02 -13.92 5.06
N GLN A 23 -0.26 -15.17 5.46
CA GLN A 23 0.34 -16.33 4.81
C GLN A 23 -0.36 -16.64 3.48
N CYS A 24 0.42 -16.90 2.43
CA CYS A 24 -0.09 -17.38 1.15
C CYS A 24 0.92 -18.28 0.44
N ASN A 25 0.47 -18.97 -0.60
CA ASN A 25 1.37 -19.64 -1.53
C ASN A 25 2.23 -18.60 -2.27
N GLU A 26 3.50 -18.93 -2.53
CA GLU A 26 4.46 -18.02 -3.16
C GLU A 26 3.97 -17.45 -4.51
N SER A 27 3.28 -18.28 -5.31
CA SER A 27 2.69 -17.88 -6.60
C SER A 27 1.59 -16.81 -6.51
N TYR A 28 1.09 -16.55 -5.30
CA TYR A 28 0.10 -15.51 -5.01
C TYR A 28 0.66 -14.32 -4.24
N SER A 29 1.94 -14.33 -3.86
CA SER A 29 2.56 -13.29 -3.02
C SER A 29 2.42 -11.88 -3.60
N ILE A 30 2.71 -11.69 -4.88
CA ILE A 30 2.57 -10.40 -5.58
C ILE A 30 1.09 -9.98 -5.63
N LYS A 31 0.17 -10.91 -5.86
CA LYS A 31 -1.27 -10.59 -5.94
C LYS A 31 -1.82 -10.17 -4.59
N LEU A 32 -1.40 -10.89 -3.55
CA LEU A 32 -1.71 -10.56 -2.18
C LEU A 32 -1.18 -9.17 -1.84
N SER A 33 0.08 -8.86 -2.16
CA SER A 33 0.67 -7.55 -1.85
C SER A 33 -0.04 -6.39 -2.56
N GLN A 34 -0.57 -6.61 -3.77
CA GLN A 34 -1.39 -5.62 -4.47
C GLN A 34 -2.78 -5.43 -3.81
N LEU A 35 -3.50 -6.52 -3.57
CA LEU A 35 -4.90 -6.44 -3.13
C LEU A 35 -5.11 -6.15 -1.65
N ILE A 36 -4.11 -6.44 -0.81
CA ILE A 36 -4.22 -6.38 0.66
C ILE A 36 -4.75 -5.04 1.18
N ARG A 37 -4.40 -3.92 0.52
CA ARG A 37 -4.79 -2.57 0.97
C ARG A 37 -6.29 -2.38 1.09
N VAL A 38 -7.06 -3.00 0.19
CA VAL A 38 -8.54 -2.89 0.17
C VAL A 38 -9.16 -3.52 1.41
N PHE A 39 -8.46 -4.46 2.04
CA PHE A 39 -8.92 -5.23 3.19
C PHE A 39 -8.46 -4.65 4.53
N SER A 40 -7.94 -3.43 4.55
CA SER A 40 -7.42 -2.78 5.76
C SER A 40 -8.46 -2.65 6.89
N GLY A 41 -9.76 -2.65 6.56
CA GLY A 41 -10.85 -2.66 7.54
C GLY A 41 -10.91 -3.93 8.41
N PHE A 42 -10.23 -5.00 7.99
CA PHE A 42 -10.15 -6.29 8.69
C PHE A 42 -8.87 -6.46 9.53
N LEU A 43 -8.08 -5.38 9.70
CA LEU A 43 -7.00 -5.39 10.69
C LEU A 43 -7.56 -5.71 12.10
N PRO A 44 -6.84 -6.47 12.94
CA PRO A 44 -7.26 -6.73 14.31
C PRO A 44 -7.48 -5.45 15.13
N ASP A 45 -8.47 -5.47 16.04
CA ASP A 45 -8.72 -4.34 16.95
C ASP A 45 -7.54 -4.09 17.89
N SER A 46 -6.70 -5.10 18.15
CA SER A 46 -5.44 -4.92 18.88
C SER A 46 -4.42 -4.01 18.17
N ILE A 47 -4.66 -3.65 16.89
CA ILE A 47 -3.79 -2.81 16.06
C ILE A 47 -4.45 -1.48 15.72
N ALA A 48 -5.71 -1.51 15.29
CA ALA A 48 -6.46 -0.32 14.92
C ALA A 48 -7.93 -0.49 15.30
N GLN A 49 -8.54 0.52 15.90
CA GLN A 49 -9.96 0.59 16.24
C GLN A 49 -10.79 1.09 15.06
N ASP A 50 -12.11 0.96 15.13
CA ASP A 50 -13.02 1.29 14.01
C ASP A 50 -13.00 2.78 13.60
N ASP A 51 -12.76 3.67 14.56
CA ASP A 51 -12.64 5.11 14.32
C ASP A 51 -11.21 5.56 13.95
N ASP A 52 -10.23 4.65 14.01
CA ASP A 52 -8.86 4.97 13.63
C ASP A 52 -8.77 5.19 12.12
N ASN A 53 -7.92 6.16 11.78
CA ASN A 53 -7.66 6.50 10.40
C ASN A 53 -6.56 5.61 9.82
N ILE A 54 -6.82 4.98 8.68
CA ILE A 54 -5.87 4.13 7.98
C ILE A 54 -5.46 4.79 6.66
N LEU A 55 -4.16 5.08 6.56
CA LEU A 55 -3.51 5.45 5.31
C LEU A 55 -2.91 4.20 4.66
N THR A 56 -3.33 3.92 3.43
CA THR A 56 -2.77 2.85 2.60
C THR A 56 -2.03 3.46 1.41
N GLY A 57 -1.05 2.77 0.85
CA GLY A 57 -0.34 3.18 -0.36
C GLY A 57 0.84 2.26 -0.66
N ASP A 58 1.51 2.49 -1.78
CA ASP A 58 2.74 1.77 -2.12
C ASP A 58 3.84 2.04 -1.08
N SER A 59 4.50 0.99 -0.60
CA SER A 59 5.55 1.11 0.42
C SER A 59 6.81 1.83 -0.06
N ASP A 60 6.95 1.98 -1.38
CA ASP A 60 8.05 2.68 -2.02
C ASP A 60 7.75 4.16 -2.30
N LEU A 61 6.57 4.65 -1.92
CA LEU A 61 6.21 6.06 -2.00
C LEU A 61 6.53 6.79 -0.69
N ILE A 62 7.32 7.85 -0.78
CA ILE A 62 7.58 8.76 0.35
C ILE A 62 6.90 10.11 0.10
N PRO A 63 6.00 10.55 1.00
CA PRO A 63 5.55 11.94 1.06
C PRO A 63 6.72 12.90 1.31
N LEU A 64 6.92 13.88 0.43
CA LEU A 64 7.97 14.90 0.60
C LEU A 64 7.44 16.19 1.22
N LYS A 65 6.14 16.44 1.12
CA LYS A 65 5.48 17.64 1.64
C LYS A 65 4.29 17.27 2.52
N ALA A 66 4.49 17.28 3.84
CA ALA A 66 3.42 16.95 4.79
C ALA A 66 2.13 17.75 4.57
N SER A 67 2.25 19.03 4.18
CA SER A 67 1.10 19.91 3.89
C SER A 67 0.22 19.42 2.73
N GLU A 68 0.79 18.69 1.77
CA GLU A 68 0.02 18.15 0.63
C GLU A 68 -0.76 16.88 0.99
N TYR A 69 -0.38 16.24 2.11
CA TYR A 69 -0.92 14.99 2.64
C TYR A 69 -1.95 15.19 3.74
N GLN A 70 -2.40 16.43 3.95
CA GLN A 70 -3.42 16.75 4.95
C GLN A 70 -4.83 16.64 4.34
N PRO A 71 -5.73 15.82 4.92
CA PRO A 71 -7.13 15.83 4.54
C PRO A 71 -7.76 17.19 4.85
N LYS A 72 -8.79 17.57 4.08
CA LYS A 72 -9.52 18.81 4.35
C LYS A 72 -10.39 18.60 5.59
N ASN A 73 -10.47 19.60 6.48
CA ASN A 73 -11.36 19.52 7.63
C ASN A 73 -12.80 19.23 7.20
N GLY A 74 -13.42 18.25 7.87
CA GLY A 74 -14.80 17.84 7.60
C GLY A 74 -14.97 16.84 6.46
N THR A 75 -13.90 16.29 5.89
CA THR A 75 -13.99 15.16 4.95
C THR A 75 -13.75 13.83 5.63
N ASP A 76 -14.47 12.80 5.21
CA ASP A 76 -14.41 11.44 5.76
C ASP A 76 -13.21 10.63 5.22
N GLY A 77 -12.59 11.11 4.14
CA GLY A 77 -11.48 10.44 3.49
C GLY A 77 -10.59 11.37 2.68
N TYR A 78 -9.46 10.84 2.21
CA TYR A 78 -8.53 11.57 1.36
C TYR A 78 -7.84 10.65 0.34
N ILE A 79 -7.67 11.13 -0.89
CA ILE A 79 -6.96 10.43 -1.97
C ILE A 79 -5.92 11.39 -2.56
N PHE A 80 -4.65 10.99 -2.53
CA PHE A 80 -3.58 11.70 -3.20
C PHE A 80 -3.47 11.29 -4.67
N ASN A 81 -3.17 12.23 -5.57
CA ASN A 81 -3.06 11.99 -7.01
C ASN A 81 -4.34 11.40 -7.65
N ALA A 82 -5.52 11.82 -7.20
CA ALA A 82 -6.81 11.22 -7.55
C ALA A 82 -7.15 11.22 -9.06
N PHE A 83 -6.47 12.02 -9.88
CA PHE A 83 -6.78 12.22 -11.31
C PHE A 83 -5.70 11.67 -12.27
N CYS A 84 -4.84 10.77 -11.82
CA CYS A 84 -3.72 10.23 -12.62
C CYS A 84 -4.11 9.22 -13.69
N CYS A 85 -5.17 8.46 -13.45
CA CYS A 85 -5.23 7.08 -13.95
C CYS A 85 -6.42 6.82 -14.90
N GLY A 86 -7.13 7.89 -15.28
CA GLY A 86 -8.21 7.84 -16.27
C GLY A 86 -9.48 7.17 -15.76
N GLN A 87 -10.20 6.51 -16.67
CA GLN A 87 -11.46 5.82 -16.40
C GLN A 87 -11.42 4.39 -16.95
N PHE A 88 -12.22 3.51 -16.36
CA PHE A 88 -12.40 2.15 -16.84
C PHE A 88 -13.88 1.74 -16.80
N GLN A 89 -14.25 0.75 -17.61
CA GLN A 89 -15.58 0.16 -17.59
C GLN A 89 -15.55 -1.20 -16.88
N ARG A 90 -16.53 -1.43 -16.00
CA ARG A 90 -16.72 -2.72 -15.32
C ARG A 90 -18.17 -2.85 -14.88
N ARG A 91 -18.73 -4.07 -14.86
CA ARG A 91 -20.11 -4.31 -14.38
C ARG A 91 -21.15 -3.34 -14.99
N GLY A 92 -21.00 -2.99 -16.27
CA GLY A 92 -21.91 -2.06 -16.97
C GLY A 92 -21.83 -0.59 -16.53
N LYS A 93 -20.79 -0.19 -15.77
CA LYS A 93 -20.59 1.16 -15.26
C LYS A 93 -19.19 1.68 -15.58
N THR A 94 -19.08 3.00 -15.80
CA THR A 94 -17.80 3.70 -15.90
C THR A 94 -17.35 4.17 -14.53
N TYR A 95 -16.10 3.88 -14.17
CA TYR A 95 -15.47 4.26 -12.92
C TYR A 95 -14.28 5.18 -13.20
N THR A 96 -14.05 6.14 -12.31
CA THR A 96 -12.77 6.85 -12.23
C THR A 96 -11.75 5.93 -11.57
N MET A 97 -10.56 5.80 -12.13
CA MET A 97 -9.49 5.01 -11.55
C MET A 97 -8.70 5.87 -10.55
N PHE A 98 -8.69 5.45 -9.29
CA PHE A 98 -7.84 6.01 -8.24
C PHE A 98 -6.47 5.31 -8.20
N PRO A 99 -5.39 6.01 -7.82
CA PRO A 99 -4.03 5.46 -7.87
C PRO A 99 -3.78 4.33 -6.86
N MET A 100 -2.66 3.63 -7.08
CA MET A 100 -1.95 2.81 -6.07
C MET A 100 -1.32 3.63 -4.93
N GLY A 101 -1.37 4.97 -5.04
CA GLY A 101 -0.86 5.89 -4.05
C GLY A 101 -1.70 5.97 -2.78
N HIS A 102 -1.54 7.08 -2.08
CA HIS A 102 -2.05 7.26 -0.74
C HIS A 102 -3.58 7.43 -0.69
N VAL A 103 -4.25 6.50 -0.02
CA VAL A 103 -5.70 6.54 0.27
C VAL A 103 -5.91 6.43 1.77
N PHE A 104 -6.58 7.42 2.34
CA PHE A 104 -6.89 7.57 3.75
C PHE A 104 -8.38 7.41 3.95
N LEU A 105 -8.80 6.46 4.80
CA LEU A 105 -10.18 6.29 5.27
C LEU A 105 -10.17 5.76 6.70
N GLN A 106 -11.25 5.95 7.45
CA GLN A 106 -11.42 5.27 8.74
C GLN A 106 -11.51 3.74 8.55
N LYS A 107 -11.03 2.97 9.53
CA LYS A 107 -11.07 1.50 9.51
C LYS A 107 -12.49 0.97 9.23
N LYS A 108 -13.50 1.52 9.90
CA LYS A 108 -14.90 1.12 9.70
C LYS A 108 -15.39 1.37 8.27
N VAL A 109 -14.91 2.42 7.61
CA VAL A 109 -15.26 2.72 6.21
C VAL A 109 -14.62 1.70 5.27
N TRP A 110 -13.33 1.37 5.48
CA TRP A 110 -12.68 0.27 4.75
C TRP A 110 -13.45 -1.04 4.86
N ARG A 111 -13.93 -1.39 6.06
CA ARG A 111 -14.73 -2.59 6.28
C ARG A 111 -16.09 -2.47 5.59
N ALA A 112 -16.80 -1.37 5.79
CA ALA A 112 -18.14 -1.13 5.23
C ALA A 112 -18.16 -1.23 3.71
N MET A 113 -17.14 -0.71 3.02
CA MET A 113 -17.00 -0.82 1.57
C MET A 113 -17.06 -2.27 1.08
N LEU A 114 -16.39 -3.20 1.76
CA LEU A 114 -16.45 -4.63 1.42
C LEU A 114 -17.74 -5.30 1.89
N MET A 115 -18.23 -4.91 3.08
CA MET A 115 -19.44 -5.49 3.70
C MET A 115 -20.74 -5.14 2.97
N GLU A 116 -20.79 -3.97 2.35
CA GLU A 116 -21.93 -3.47 1.57
C GLU A 116 -21.73 -3.65 0.06
N SER A 117 -20.62 -4.27 -0.36
CA SER A 117 -20.30 -4.44 -1.77
C SER A 117 -21.26 -5.39 -2.48
N GLN A 118 -21.48 -5.16 -3.77
CA GLN A 118 -22.21 -6.10 -4.63
C GLN A 118 -21.52 -7.47 -4.67
N GLN A 119 -20.18 -7.46 -4.71
CA GLN A 119 -19.34 -8.67 -4.72
C GLN A 119 -19.65 -9.57 -3.53
N ARG A 120 -19.76 -8.99 -2.33
CA ARG A 120 -20.12 -9.76 -1.14
C ARG A 120 -21.53 -10.32 -1.23
N ALA A 121 -22.49 -9.51 -1.66
CA ALA A 121 -23.88 -9.95 -1.80
C ALA A 121 -23.99 -11.15 -2.76
N GLU A 122 -23.28 -11.11 -3.88
CA GLU A 122 -23.20 -12.21 -4.86
C GLU A 122 -22.52 -13.45 -4.27
N LEU A 123 -21.39 -13.27 -3.57
CA LEU A 123 -20.67 -14.37 -2.91
C LEU A 123 -21.47 -15.06 -1.80
N LEU A 124 -22.43 -14.37 -1.19
CA LEU A 124 -23.30 -14.93 -0.16
C LEU A 124 -24.42 -15.82 -0.73
N VAL A 125 -24.73 -15.72 -2.02
CA VAL A 125 -25.74 -16.56 -2.66
C VAL A 125 -25.25 -18.01 -2.64
N ASN A 126 -25.93 -18.86 -1.87
CA ASN A 126 -25.56 -20.26 -1.63
C ASN A 126 -24.19 -20.47 -0.97
N ALA A 127 -23.71 -19.49 -0.19
CA ALA A 127 -22.46 -19.60 0.54
C ALA A 127 -22.51 -20.72 1.59
N THR A 128 -21.45 -21.53 1.64
CA THR A 128 -21.21 -22.46 2.75
C THR A 128 -21.02 -21.70 4.07
N ASN A 129 -21.18 -22.36 5.22
CA ASN A 129 -20.93 -21.74 6.52
C ASN A 129 -19.51 -21.14 6.62
N GLN A 130 -18.51 -21.81 6.03
CA GLN A 130 -17.15 -21.30 5.98
C GLN A 130 -17.05 -20.01 5.16
N THR A 131 -17.68 -19.98 3.99
CA THR A 131 -17.74 -18.78 3.14
C THR A 131 -18.46 -17.64 3.86
N GLN A 132 -19.56 -17.92 4.54
CA GLN A 132 -20.29 -16.91 5.32
C GLN A 132 -19.42 -16.31 6.43
N TYR A 133 -18.64 -17.13 7.13
CA TYR A 133 -17.70 -16.67 8.14
C TYR A 133 -16.62 -15.75 7.54
N LEU A 134 -16.00 -16.15 6.42
CA LEU A 134 -14.97 -15.36 5.73
C LEU A 134 -15.48 -14.02 5.16
N LEU A 135 -16.80 -13.91 4.96
CA LEU A 135 -17.50 -12.71 4.50
C LEU A 135 -18.23 -11.98 5.65
N SER A 136 -17.91 -12.29 6.91
CA SER A 136 -18.51 -11.63 8.07
C SER A 136 -17.66 -10.46 8.56
N GLU A 137 -18.24 -9.56 9.34
CA GLU A 137 -17.51 -8.46 9.99
C GLU A 137 -16.44 -8.94 10.96
N LYS A 138 -16.57 -10.19 11.44
CA LYS A 138 -15.64 -10.83 12.37
C LYS A 138 -14.54 -11.61 11.67
N ALA A 139 -14.55 -11.66 10.34
CA ALA A 139 -13.53 -12.35 9.58
C ALA A 139 -12.15 -11.72 9.86
N PRO A 140 -11.10 -12.52 10.10
CA PRO A 140 -9.75 -11.98 10.17
C PRO A 140 -9.28 -11.56 8.78
N LEU A 141 -8.34 -10.63 8.71
CA LEU A 141 -7.56 -10.38 7.50
C LEU A 141 -6.83 -11.67 7.11
N SER A 142 -7.24 -12.29 6.00
CA SER A 142 -6.66 -13.56 5.56
C SER A 142 -6.56 -13.67 4.04
N PHE A 143 -5.65 -14.54 3.58
CA PHE A 143 -5.49 -14.82 2.16
C PHE A 143 -6.74 -15.43 1.52
N GLU A 144 -7.51 -16.22 2.28
CA GLU A 144 -8.76 -16.84 1.82
C GLU A 144 -9.82 -15.78 1.54
N THR A 145 -10.03 -14.82 2.45
CA THR A 145 -10.98 -13.72 2.23
C THR A 145 -10.59 -12.91 1.01
N ILE A 146 -9.31 -12.54 0.88
CA ILE A 146 -8.81 -11.78 -0.28
C ILE A 146 -9.00 -12.57 -1.57
N THR A 147 -8.73 -13.87 -1.54
CA THR A 147 -8.90 -14.77 -2.70
C THR A 147 -10.36 -14.92 -3.10
N LEU A 148 -11.30 -14.98 -2.15
CA LEU A 148 -12.72 -15.07 -2.47
C LEU A 148 -13.19 -13.86 -3.28
N TYR A 149 -12.91 -12.66 -2.79
CA TYR A 149 -13.25 -11.42 -3.49
C TYR A 149 -12.46 -11.27 -4.80
N GLY A 150 -11.15 -11.56 -4.78
CA GLY A 150 -10.28 -11.45 -5.94
C GLY A 150 -10.70 -12.36 -7.09
N ARG A 151 -10.95 -13.65 -6.82
CA ARG A 151 -11.45 -14.59 -7.84
C ARG A 151 -12.85 -14.26 -8.30
N HIS A 152 -13.73 -13.83 -7.40
CA HIS A 152 -15.09 -13.44 -7.79
C HIS A 152 -15.09 -12.25 -8.74
N GLU A 153 -14.31 -11.22 -8.44
CA GLU A 153 -14.27 -10.02 -9.26
C GLU A 153 -13.50 -10.24 -10.56
N PHE A 154 -12.31 -10.84 -10.51
CA PHE A 154 -11.36 -10.90 -11.64
C PHE A 154 -11.33 -12.24 -12.36
N GLY A 155 -11.99 -13.27 -11.85
CA GLY A 155 -12.06 -14.59 -12.46
C GLY A 155 -10.67 -15.15 -12.77
N LYS A 156 -10.49 -15.59 -14.02
CA LYS A 156 -9.22 -16.17 -14.49
C LYS A 156 -8.03 -15.22 -14.40
N VAL A 157 -8.25 -13.90 -14.47
CA VAL A 157 -7.17 -12.90 -14.36
C VAL A 157 -6.50 -12.98 -12.98
N TYR A 158 -7.27 -13.31 -11.92
CA TYR A 158 -6.71 -13.50 -10.58
C TYR A 158 -5.74 -14.68 -10.50
N ASP A 159 -5.96 -15.75 -11.28
CA ASP A 159 -5.14 -16.95 -11.24
C ASP A 159 -3.95 -16.91 -12.22
N GLN A 160 -3.85 -15.89 -13.09
CA GLN A 160 -2.73 -15.69 -14.01
C GLN A 160 -1.46 -15.22 -13.29
N ASN A 161 -0.28 -15.36 -13.91
CA ASN A 161 0.91 -14.68 -13.40
C ASN A 161 0.71 -13.16 -13.51
N MET A 162 1.26 -12.43 -12.54
CA MET A 162 1.13 -10.99 -12.47
C MET A 162 2.48 -10.35 -12.82
N ASP A 163 2.60 -9.90 -14.06
CA ASP A 163 3.75 -9.14 -14.52
C ASP A 163 3.44 -7.64 -14.54
N LYS A 164 4.47 -6.81 -14.38
CA LYS A 164 4.32 -5.35 -14.31
C LYS A 164 3.78 -4.82 -15.63
N GLY A 165 2.66 -4.09 -15.57
CA GLY A 165 2.01 -3.46 -16.72
C GLY A 165 0.86 -4.27 -17.31
N ASP A 166 0.69 -5.53 -16.89
CA ASP A 166 -0.44 -6.36 -17.34
C ASP A 166 -1.76 -5.95 -16.68
N SER A 167 -2.88 -6.42 -17.24
CA SER A 167 -4.22 -6.16 -16.69
C SER A 167 -4.36 -6.62 -15.23
N ALA A 168 -3.65 -7.69 -14.83
CA ALA A 168 -3.62 -8.19 -13.46
C ALA A 168 -2.90 -7.22 -12.50
N TRP A 169 -1.96 -6.42 -12.99
CA TRP A 169 -1.17 -5.49 -12.18
C TRP A 169 -2.02 -4.41 -11.53
N TYR A 170 -3.12 -3.99 -12.16
CA TYR A 170 -3.98 -2.90 -11.71
C TYR A 170 -5.24 -3.38 -10.96
N MET A 171 -5.30 -4.65 -10.54
CA MET A 171 -6.49 -5.20 -9.88
C MET A 171 -6.84 -4.45 -8.60
N ASP A 172 -5.85 -3.99 -7.84
CA ASP A 172 -6.05 -3.23 -6.62
C ASP A 172 -6.66 -1.84 -6.88
N GLN A 173 -6.17 -1.11 -7.89
CA GLN A 173 -6.69 0.20 -8.30
C GLN A 173 -8.12 0.05 -8.78
N ILE A 174 -8.37 -0.94 -9.63
CA ILE A 174 -9.71 -1.26 -10.14
C ILE A 174 -10.64 -1.57 -8.97
N PHE A 175 -10.23 -2.47 -8.07
CA PHE A 175 -11.13 -2.94 -7.01
C PHE A 175 -11.40 -1.85 -5.97
N CYS A 176 -10.36 -1.15 -5.52
CA CYS A 176 -10.51 -0.01 -4.61
C CYS A 176 -11.40 1.08 -5.21
N SER A 177 -11.23 1.39 -6.49
CA SER A 177 -12.04 2.40 -7.18
C SER A 177 -13.51 2.01 -7.28
N MET A 178 -13.78 0.74 -7.62
CA MET A 178 -15.15 0.23 -7.67
C MET A 178 -15.84 0.36 -6.31
N LEU A 179 -15.19 -0.18 -5.26
CA LEU A 179 -15.76 -0.18 -3.92
C LEU A 179 -16.00 1.23 -3.39
N LEU A 180 -15.04 2.14 -3.58
CA LEU A 180 -15.16 3.51 -3.08
C LEU A 180 -16.25 4.31 -3.83
N ILE A 181 -16.32 4.16 -5.16
CA ILE A 181 -17.33 4.84 -5.97
C ILE A 181 -18.73 4.29 -5.66
N ASP A 182 -18.88 2.98 -5.49
CA ASP A 182 -20.16 2.38 -5.15
C ASP A 182 -20.60 2.75 -3.74
N TYR A 183 -19.68 2.76 -2.77
CA TYR A 183 -19.96 3.23 -1.42
C TYR A 183 -20.42 4.69 -1.40
N ARG A 184 -19.69 5.61 -2.05
CA ARG A 184 -20.11 7.02 -2.23
C ARG A 184 -21.48 7.16 -2.89
N SER A 185 -21.81 6.26 -3.82
CA SER A 185 -23.11 6.32 -4.50
C SER A 185 -24.27 6.00 -3.55
N LYS A 186 -24.05 5.13 -2.55
CA LYS A 186 -25.02 4.73 -1.52
C LYS A 186 -25.06 5.71 -0.34
N HIS A 187 -23.92 6.27 0.03
CA HIS A 187 -23.76 7.17 1.19
C HIS A 187 -23.54 8.61 0.75
N LYS A 188 -24.62 9.36 0.50
CA LYS A 188 -24.54 10.73 -0.06
C LYS A 188 -23.82 11.75 0.82
N ASN A 189 -23.76 11.50 2.13
CA ASN A 189 -23.05 12.37 3.07
C ASN A 189 -21.57 12.01 3.20
N PHE A 190 -21.13 10.88 2.63
CA PHE A 190 -19.74 10.47 2.68
C PHE A 190 -18.92 11.26 1.65
N SER A 191 -17.88 11.92 2.14
CA SER A 191 -17.09 12.90 1.40
C SER A 191 -15.60 12.56 1.44
N VAL A 192 -14.92 12.69 0.30
CA VAL A 192 -13.50 12.38 0.17
C VAL A 192 -12.80 13.59 -0.45
N HIS A 193 -11.75 14.08 0.21
CA HIS A 193 -10.88 15.10 -0.36
C HIS A 193 -9.99 14.47 -1.44
N GLU A 194 -10.26 14.80 -2.70
CA GLU A 194 -9.47 14.38 -3.85
C GLU A 194 -8.40 15.43 -4.16
N ARG A 195 -7.14 15.12 -3.85
CA ARG A 195 -6.02 15.99 -4.19
C ARG A 195 -5.55 15.68 -5.61
N GLY A 196 -5.46 16.74 -6.42
CA GLY A 196 -4.91 16.67 -7.77
C GLY A 196 -3.42 16.31 -7.83
N ARG A 197 -2.92 16.09 -9.04
CA ARG A 197 -1.57 15.60 -9.30
C ARG A 197 -0.50 16.51 -8.68
N ALA A 198 0.41 15.92 -7.91
CA ALA A 198 1.70 16.52 -7.58
C ALA A 198 2.79 15.95 -8.51
N GLU A 199 3.83 16.73 -8.75
CA GLU A 199 5.03 16.22 -9.41
C GLU A 199 5.72 15.19 -8.51
N ARG A 200 6.15 14.08 -9.11
CA ARG A 200 6.80 12.96 -8.42
C ARG A 200 8.28 12.94 -8.76
N LEU A 201 9.13 12.84 -7.74
CA LEU A 201 10.52 12.47 -7.94
C LEU A 201 10.58 10.96 -8.22
N ASP A 202 10.52 10.61 -9.50
CA ASP A 202 10.49 9.22 -9.95
C ASP A 202 11.89 8.57 -9.98
N ARG A 203 11.92 7.24 -10.02
CA ARG A 203 13.14 6.42 -10.17
C ARG A 203 13.86 6.68 -11.50
N ALA A 204 13.19 7.26 -12.50
CA ALA A 204 13.85 7.65 -13.73
C ALA A 204 14.94 8.72 -13.53
N PHE A 205 14.84 9.55 -12.48
CA PHE A 205 15.83 10.59 -12.21
C PHE A 205 17.14 10.01 -11.65
N PRO A 206 18.31 10.48 -12.10
CA PRO A 206 19.60 10.02 -11.58
C PRO A 206 19.78 10.41 -10.10
N MET A 207 20.62 9.68 -9.35
CA MET A 207 20.77 9.87 -7.89
C MET A 207 21.23 11.28 -7.49
N ASN A 208 22.00 11.98 -8.33
CA ASN A 208 22.38 13.37 -8.09
C ASN A 208 21.18 14.35 -8.12
N PHE A 209 20.05 13.95 -8.72
CA PHE A 209 18.81 14.72 -8.69
C PHE A 209 18.09 14.62 -7.34
N TRP A 210 18.43 13.63 -6.52
CA TRP A 210 17.89 13.42 -5.17
C TRP A 210 18.63 14.27 -4.12
N ASP A 211 19.01 15.49 -4.47
CA ASP A 211 19.56 16.46 -3.51
C ASP A 211 18.44 17.34 -2.92
N ARG A 212 18.73 17.96 -1.77
CA ARG A 212 17.79 18.77 -0.98
C ARG A 212 17.02 19.80 -1.80
N ASP A 213 17.71 20.53 -2.67
CA ASP A 213 17.13 21.66 -3.39
C ASP A 213 16.07 21.24 -4.42
N ASN A 214 16.10 19.96 -4.84
CA ASN A 214 15.12 19.40 -5.75
C ASN A 214 13.88 18.85 -5.02
N PHE A 215 14.01 18.34 -3.79
CA PHE A 215 12.88 17.73 -3.07
C PHE A 215 11.72 18.71 -2.83
N ASN A 216 12.01 19.98 -2.59
CA ASN A 216 10.99 21.01 -2.40
C ASN A 216 10.12 21.25 -3.64
N GLN A 217 10.51 20.74 -4.80
CA GLN A 217 9.76 20.87 -6.06
C GLN A 217 8.71 19.75 -6.23
N PHE A 218 8.87 18.63 -5.53
CA PHE A 218 8.03 17.44 -5.67
C PHE A 218 7.07 17.26 -4.49
N GLY A 219 5.94 16.60 -4.71
CA GLY A 219 4.99 16.23 -3.65
C GLY A 219 5.33 14.89 -3.00
N ASP A 220 5.83 13.95 -3.80
CA ASP A 220 6.26 12.61 -3.35
C ASP A 220 7.47 12.09 -4.16
N ALA A 221 8.01 10.95 -3.72
CA ALA A 221 9.10 10.26 -4.39
C ALA A 221 8.85 8.75 -4.46
N HIS A 222 9.20 8.11 -5.60
CA HIS A 222 9.31 6.65 -5.70
C HIS A 222 10.74 6.22 -5.34
N LEU A 223 10.92 5.56 -4.20
CA LEU A 223 12.22 5.10 -3.71
C LEU A 223 12.94 4.19 -4.68
N LYS A 224 14.23 4.46 -4.89
CA LYS A 224 15.18 3.59 -5.59
C LYS A 224 15.84 2.61 -4.64
N HIS A 225 15.07 1.64 -4.14
CA HIS A 225 15.47 0.78 -3.02
C HIS A 225 16.91 0.22 -3.12
N ASP A 226 17.28 -0.36 -4.26
CA ASP A 226 18.61 -0.99 -4.41
C ASP A 226 19.74 0.02 -4.63
N GLU A 227 19.46 1.16 -5.27
CA GLU A 227 20.48 2.19 -5.54
C GLU A 227 20.80 3.01 -4.29
N ILE A 228 19.78 3.34 -3.49
CA ILE A 228 19.91 4.23 -2.31
C ILE A 228 20.85 3.64 -1.26
N LEU A 229 20.85 2.32 -1.11
CA LEU A 229 21.65 1.64 -0.09
C LEU A 229 23.13 1.53 -0.47
N GLN A 230 23.51 1.84 -1.71
CA GLN A 230 24.92 1.89 -2.12
C GLN A 230 25.65 3.02 -1.39
N GLU A 231 26.91 2.80 -0.97
CA GLU A 231 27.64 3.70 -0.07
C GLU A 231 27.70 5.17 -0.57
N GLY A 232 28.02 5.37 -1.86
CA GLY A 232 28.06 6.71 -2.45
C GLY A 232 26.68 7.40 -2.53
N ASN A 233 25.63 6.63 -2.78
CA ASN A 233 24.25 7.12 -2.92
C ASN A 233 23.59 7.37 -1.58
N TRP A 234 23.95 6.59 -0.54
CA TRP A 234 23.45 6.79 0.82
C TRP A 234 23.78 8.19 1.32
N ARG A 235 24.97 8.73 1.03
CA ARG A 235 25.33 10.10 1.42
C ARG A 235 24.39 11.14 0.84
N ILE A 236 23.92 10.94 -0.40
CA ILE A 236 22.96 11.84 -1.05
C ILE A 236 21.59 11.67 -0.39
N PHE A 237 21.10 10.44 -0.28
CA PHE A 237 19.80 10.15 0.32
C PHE A 237 19.71 10.56 1.80
N ASN A 238 20.79 10.45 2.57
CA ASN A 238 20.85 10.86 3.97
C ASN A 238 20.64 12.38 4.16
N LYS A 239 20.88 13.19 3.12
CA LYS A 239 20.48 14.61 3.14
C LYS A 239 18.95 14.77 3.13
N LEU A 240 18.23 13.91 2.40
CA LEU A 240 16.75 13.88 2.45
C LEU A 240 16.27 13.52 3.84
N LEU A 241 16.81 12.43 4.41
CA LEU A 241 16.41 11.94 5.72
C LEU A 241 16.59 13.00 6.81
N LYS A 242 17.68 13.79 6.74
CA LYS A 242 17.92 14.95 7.63
C LYS A 242 16.85 16.03 7.55
N ASN A 243 16.23 16.22 6.38
CA ASN A 243 15.18 17.22 6.20
C ASN A 243 13.82 16.68 6.65
N LEU A 244 13.56 15.38 6.45
CA LEU A 244 12.27 14.77 6.74
C LEU A 244 12.10 14.33 8.20
N PHE A 245 13.20 13.95 8.85
CA PHE A 245 13.15 13.28 10.15
C PHE A 245 14.04 13.95 11.20
N ASN A 246 13.68 13.74 12.47
CA ASN A 246 14.47 14.20 13.60
C ASN A 246 15.77 13.38 13.76
N GLY A 247 16.68 13.87 14.63
CA GLY A 247 17.98 13.24 14.86
C GLY A 247 17.91 11.78 15.35
N THR A 248 16.87 11.41 16.10
CA THR A 248 16.69 10.04 16.61
C THR A 248 16.41 9.07 15.48
N LEU A 249 15.40 9.36 14.65
CA LEU A 249 15.07 8.52 13.49
C LEU A 249 16.21 8.50 12.47
N LEU A 250 16.88 9.64 12.26
CA LEU A 250 18.04 9.71 11.40
C LEU A 250 19.18 8.78 11.87
N THR A 251 19.46 8.74 13.17
CA THR A 251 20.47 7.84 13.74
C THR A 251 20.10 6.39 13.47
N LEU A 252 18.83 6.04 13.63
CA LEU A 252 18.34 4.71 13.37
C LEU A 252 18.47 4.33 11.88
N PHE A 253 18.14 5.22 10.95
CA PHE A 253 18.34 4.97 9.52
C PHE A 253 19.82 4.73 9.17
N ASN A 254 20.74 5.50 9.78
CA ASN A 254 22.17 5.31 9.55
C ASN A 254 22.68 3.99 10.14
N ASP A 255 22.17 3.56 11.30
CA ASP A 255 22.49 2.25 11.84
C ASP A 255 21.94 1.13 10.95
N TYR A 256 20.69 1.26 10.47
CA TYR A 256 20.09 0.32 9.54
C TYR A 256 20.94 0.14 8.28
N HIS A 257 21.36 1.26 7.67
CA HIS A 257 22.22 1.24 6.48
C HIS A 257 23.55 0.54 6.75
N ARG A 258 24.22 0.86 7.87
CA ARG A 258 25.46 0.21 8.27
C ARG A 258 25.29 -1.31 8.41
N GLN A 259 24.25 -1.75 9.12
CA GLN A 259 23.97 -3.19 9.30
C GLN A 259 23.63 -3.86 7.97
N TYR A 260 22.88 -3.18 7.11
CA TYR A 260 22.56 -3.67 5.77
C TYR A 260 23.83 -3.93 4.96
N MET A 261 24.78 -2.99 4.94
CA MET A 261 26.06 -3.14 4.22
C MET A 261 26.91 -4.29 4.75
N ILE A 262 26.92 -4.51 6.07
CA ILE A 262 27.62 -5.66 6.67
C ILE A 262 27.01 -6.98 6.16
N ILE A 263 25.68 -7.10 6.23
CA ILE A 263 24.97 -8.29 5.75
C ILE A 263 25.26 -8.52 4.26
N ASP A 264 25.21 -7.46 3.46
CA ASP A 264 25.38 -7.56 2.01
C ASP A 264 26.79 -8.04 1.64
N ASN A 265 27.81 -7.48 2.29
CA ASN A 265 29.20 -7.91 2.10
C ASN A 265 29.43 -9.36 2.55
N VAL A 266 28.78 -9.81 3.62
CA VAL A 266 28.88 -11.22 4.07
C VAL A 266 28.23 -12.16 3.06
N VAL A 267 27.05 -11.81 2.53
CA VAL A 267 26.35 -12.62 1.53
C VAL A 267 27.14 -12.68 0.22
N ALA A 268 27.74 -11.58 -0.21
CA ALA A 268 28.59 -11.55 -1.41
C ALA A 268 29.82 -12.45 -1.28
N ASN A 269 30.41 -12.53 -0.09
CA ASN A 269 31.61 -13.34 0.17
C ASN A 269 31.30 -14.82 0.47
N HIS A 270 30.06 -15.15 0.82
CA HIS A 270 29.60 -16.50 1.11
C HIS A 270 28.23 -16.77 0.46
N PRO A 271 28.18 -16.90 -0.87
CA PRO A 271 26.93 -17.21 -1.55
C PRO A 271 26.41 -18.56 -1.04
N VAL A 272 25.24 -18.53 -0.40
CA VAL A 272 24.51 -19.75 -0.04
C VAL A 272 24.17 -20.43 -1.36
N LYS A 273 24.76 -21.61 -1.63
CA LYS A 273 24.36 -22.41 -2.79
C LYS A 273 22.89 -22.79 -2.64
N PRO A 274 22.11 -22.76 -3.74
CA PRO A 274 20.70 -23.12 -3.73
C PRO A 274 20.47 -24.54 -3.21
#